data_AF-A0A1H6F2W6-F1
#
_entry.id   AF-A0A1H6F2W6-F1
#
_cell.length_a   1.000
_cell.length_b   1.000
_cell.length_c   1.000
_cell.angle_alpha   90.00
_cell.angle_beta   90.00
_cell.angle_gamma   90.00
#
_symmetry.space_group_name_H-M   'P 1'
#
loop_
_entity.id
_entity.type
_entity.pdbx_description
1 polymer ?
#
loop_
_entity_poly.entity_id
_entity_poly.type
_entity_poly.pdbx_seq_one_letter_code
_entity_poly.pdbx_strand_id
1 'polypeptide(L)'
;MRRLASVILAGLVGAGLFLIPAAPASAAPVNLAPSATPTASYTSSWESVAAINDNIDPPSSNDTVNRRWGTWPNTGEQWALLTWSQAQTLTSAQVYFFDDNGGVRVPASWKLQRWTGSAYADIPGSYPVAINAYNTVSFSAVSTTRLRVLLQSGQGSVGLLEVKAIGEGTPPPQTGWNPPANLVTPLNQVWQHVESTYPNLYGFRNYGWDQVMANKGSINYCVRWDTSATVTAAQRDQIHATLTRQFKKWMDLMVGHNGWPYSNVPLKVVGWAVRDRAQLQWSDNSVDIYVNNIRENAPQCAEPCGRFFNQSGNYPNCPGGASHHYDMSLWLTAGFGGGAGGDWGQRIGSEYYMSNLNTDNVHILLHEMGHSFGLDDFYDWTPSGVGGFLMKAGSAAQITEFDAWMFRDWWRHLRSRYGV
;
A
#
# COMPACT_ATOMS: atom_id res chain seq x y z
N MET A 1 -76.81 -48.30 -30.63
CA MET A 1 -75.49 -48.28 -31.29
C MET A 1 -74.62 -47.26 -30.58
N ARG A 2 -73.67 -47.72 -29.74
CA ARG A 2 -72.79 -46.86 -28.95
C ARG A 2 -71.69 -46.28 -29.85
N ARG A 3 -71.62 -44.95 -29.95
CA ARG A 3 -70.59 -44.22 -30.71
C ARG A 3 -69.41 -43.93 -29.77
N LEU A 4 -68.20 -44.34 -30.19
CA LEU A 4 -66.94 -44.10 -29.52
C LEU A 4 -66.50 -42.64 -29.67
N ALA A 5 -66.00 -42.05 -28.59
CA ALA A 5 -65.30 -40.77 -28.58
C ALA A 5 -63.79 -41.02 -28.70
N SER A 6 -63.15 -40.43 -29.71
CA SER A 6 -61.70 -40.35 -29.85
C SER A 6 -61.23 -38.98 -29.39
N VAL A 7 -60.41 -38.96 -28.34
CA VAL A 7 -59.69 -37.78 -27.84
C VAL A 7 -58.33 -37.74 -28.54
N ILE A 8 -58.02 -36.62 -29.21
CA ILE A 8 -56.72 -36.35 -29.82
C ILE A 8 -55.81 -35.72 -28.75
N LEU A 9 -54.67 -36.34 -28.50
CA LEU A 9 -53.62 -35.86 -27.61
C LEU A 9 -52.69 -34.92 -28.39
N ALA A 10 -52.62 -33.64 -28.01
CA ALA A 10 -51.66 -32.68 -28.54
C ALA A 10 -50.37 -32.72 -27.69
N GLY A 11 -49.24 -33.07 -28.32
CA GLY A 11 -47.92 -33.04 -27.68
C GLY A 11 -47.33 -31.62 -27.67
N LEU A 12 -46.98 -31.13 -26.48
CA LEU A 12 -46.11 -29.95 -26.33
C LEU A 12 -44.64 -30.38 -26.47
N VAL A 13 -43.94 -29.79 -27.44
CA VAL A 13 -42.47 -29.83 -27.53
C VAL A 13 -41.93 -28.57 -26.89
N GLY A 14 -41.29 -28.71 -25.72
CA GLY A 14 -40.58 -27.61 -25.06
C GLY A 14 -39.22 -27.38 -25.70
N ALA A 15 -39.01 -26.22 -26.31
CA ALA A 15 -37.69 -25.77 -26.73
C ALA A 15 -36.90 -25.27 -25.51
N GLY A 16 -35.99 -26.10 -25.00
CA GLY A 16 -35.02 -25.71 -23.99
C GLY A 16 -33.95 -24.81 -24.61
N LEU A 17 -33.91 -23.54 -24.18
CA LEU A 17 -32.84 -22.61 -24.51
C LEU A 17 -31.57 -23.05 -23.75
N PHE A 18 -30.67 -23.76 -24.44
CA PHE A 18 -29.33 -24.05 -23.91
C PHE A 18 -28.51 -22.74 -23.92
N LEU A 19 -28.30 -22.16 -22.74
CA LEU A 19 -27.29 -21.13 -22.52
C LEU A 19 -25.91 -21.77 -22.73
N ILE A 20 -25.28 -21.49 -23.87
CA ILE A 20 -23.85 -21.74 -24.07
C ILE A 20 -23.12 -20.72 -23.18
N PRO A 21 -22.32 -21.13 -22.18
CA PRO A 21 -21.51 -20.18 -21.45
C PRO A 21 -20.53 -19.53 -22.41
N ALA A 22 -20.55 -18.21 -22.49
CA ALA A 22 -19.53 -17.45 -23.20
C ALA A 22 -18.15 -17.84 -22.63
N ALA A 23 -17.19 -18.14 -23.51
CA ALA A 23 -15.80 -18.33 -23.10
C ALA A 23 -15.36 -17.09 -22.30
N PRO A 24 -14.59 -17.24 -21.20
CA PRO A 24 -14.06 -16.10 -20.48
C PRO A 24 -13.27 -15.22 -21.45
N ALA A 25 -13.54 -13.92 -21.46
CA ALA A 25 -12.73 -12.96 -22.19
C ALA A 25 -11.26 -13.11 -21.75
N SER A 26 -10.35 -13.32 -22.70
CA SER A 26 -8.91 -13.34 -22.41
C SER A 26 -8.54 -12.01 -21.75
N ALA A 27 -7.87 -12.09 -20.60
CA ALA A 27 -7.41 -10.92 -19.88
C ALA A 27 -6.41 -10.14 -20.75
N ALA A 28 -6.45 -8.81 -20.73
CA ALA A 28 -5.50 -7.99 -21.46
C ALA A 28 -4.05 -8.36 -21.05
N PRO A 29 -3.08 -8.39 -21.98
CA PRO A 29 -1.69 -8.70 -21.64
C PRO A 29 -1.11 -7.70 -20.63
N VAL A 30 -0.38 -8.20 -19.62
CA VAL A 30 0.16 -7.40 -18.50
C VAL A 30 1.67 -7.62 -18.30
N ASN A 31 2.37 -6.66 -17.70
CA ASN A 31 3.78 -6.81 -17.31
C ASN A 31 3.90 -7.65 -16.03
N LEU A 32 4.53 -8.81 -16.14
CA LEU A 32 4.75 -9.79 -15.08
C LEU A 32 6.16 -9.72 -14.46
N ALA A 33 7.08 -8.94 -15.06
CA ALA A 33 8.45 -8.78 -14.56
C ALA A 33 8.54 -8.30 -13.08
N PRO A 34 7.65 -7.43 -12.57
CA PRO A 34 7.74 -6.94 -11.19
C PRO A 34 7.53 -8.01 -10.11
N SER A 35 6.96 -9.19 -10.44
CA SER A 35 6.89 -10.32 -9.49
C SER A 35 8.10 -11.25 -9.51
N ALA A 36 9.00 -11.07 -10.46
CA ALA A 36 10.18 -11.90 -10.54
C ALA A 36 11.22 -11.46 -9.50
N THR A 37 12.02 -12.42 -9.02
CA THR A 37 13.29 -12.13 -8.38
C THR A 37 14.36 -11.89 -9.45
N PRO A 38 14.97 -10.69 -9.53
CA PRO A 38 16.01 -10.40 -10.49
C PRO A 38 17.38 -10.91 -9.99
N THR A 39 18.15 -11.52 -10.88
CA THR A 39 19.56 -11.88 -10.65
C THR A 39 20.37 -11.62 -11.92
N ALA A 40 21.70 -11.56 -11.81
CA ALA A 40 22.56 -11.27 -12.96
C ALA A 40 23.90 -12.02 -12.86
N SER A 41 24.61 -12.12 -13.98
CA SER A 41 25.98 -12.64 -14.03
C SER A 41 26.94 -11.83 -13.18
N TYR A 42 26.78 -10.51 -13.20
CA TYR A 42 27.56 -9.55 -12.45
C TYR A 42 26.78 -8.22 -12.35
N THR A 43 27.07 -7.45 -11.30
CA THR A 43 26.55 -6.09 -11.10
C THR A 43 27.67 -5.23 -10.53
N SER A 44 27.95 -4.07 -11.14
CA SER A 44 28.90 -3.10 -10.60
C SER A 44 28.49 -2.63 -9.20
N SER A 45 29.46 -2.32 -8.32
CA SER A 45 29.18 -2.13 -6.89
C SER A 45 28.32 -0.91 -6.53
N TRP A 46 28.16 0.05 -7.44
CA TRP A 46 27.27 1.23 -7.30
C TRP A 46 26.00 1.11 -8.15
N GLU A 47 25.77 -0.03 -8.79
CA GLU A 47 24.60 -0.33 -9.60
C GLU A 47 23.77 -1.43 -8.94
N SER A 48 22.56 -1.67 -9.43
CA SER A 48 21.66 -2.64 -8.80
C SER A 48 20.91 -3.45 -9.83
N VAL A 49 20.96 -4.78 -9.68
CA VAL A 49 20.15 -5.70 -10.50
C VAL A 49 18.66 -5.51 -10.29
N ALA A 50 18.23 -4.89 -9.19
CA ALA A 50 16.83 -4.56 -8.96
C ALA A 50 16.27 -3.53 -9.95
N ALA A 51 17.13 -2.82 -10.68
CA ALA A 51 16.70 -1.88 -11.73
C ALA A 51 15.93 -2.58 -12.85
N ILE A 52 16.25 -3.84 -13.18
CA ILE A 52 15.71 -4.48 -14.38
C ILE A 52 14.21 -4.79 -14.31
N ASN A 53 13.57 -4.66 -13.14
CA ASN A 53 12.15 -4.98 -12.97
C ASN A 53 11.46 -4.15 -11.88
N ASP A 54 11.94 -2.92 -11.64
CA ASP A 54 11.31 -2.03 -10.66
C ASP A 54 10.09 -1.30 -11.22
N ASN A 55 9.81 -1.47 -12.51
CA ASN A 55 8.67 -0.91 -13.24
C ASN A 55 8.72 0.62 -13.36
N ILE A 56 9.94 1.18 -13.32
CA ILE A 56 10.18 2.59 -13.63
C ILE A 56 10.39 2.72 -15.14
N ASP A 57 9.61 3.58 -15.79
CA ASP A 57 9.82 3.87 -17.20
C ASP A 57 11.04 4.81 -17.38
N PRO A 58 12.12 4.37 -18.06
CA PRO A 58 13.32 5.18 -18.16
C PRO A 58 13.10 6.39 -19.08
N PRO A 59 13.51 7.61 -18.67
CA PRO A 59 13.39 8.82 -19.48
C PRO A 59 14.40 8.85 -20.64
N SER A 60 15.54 8.16 -20.51
CA SER A 60 16.56 8.02 -21.55
C SER A 60 17.48 6.82 -21.23
N SER A 61 18.29 6.38 -22.21
CA SER A 61 19.28 5.32 -21.98
C SER A 61 20.45 5.75 -21.10
N ASN A 62 20.68 7.06 -20.92
CA ASN A 62 21.70 7.58 -20.00
C ASN A 62 21.04 8.13 -18.73
N ASP A 63 20.09 7.39 -18.16
CA ASP A 63 19.42 7.79 -16.93
C ASP A 63 20.38 7.73 -15.73
N THR A 64 20.66 8.90 -15.15
CA THR A 64 21.51 9.03 -13.97
C THR A 64 20.74 9.17 -12.67
N VAL A 65 19.40 9.27 -12.73
CA VAL A 65 18.53 9.54 -11.58
C VAL A 65 17.96 8.25 -11.01
N ASN A 66 17.46 7.36 -11.86
CA ASN A 66 16.91 6.09 -11.41
C ASN A 66 18.00 5.02 -11.27
N ARG A 67 17.63 3.91 -10.62
CA ARG A 67 18.53 2.75 -10.53
C ARG A 67 18.80 2.21 -11.92
N ARG A 68 19.99 1.64 -12.08
CA ARG A 68 20.44 1.01 -13.32
C ARG A 68 21.21 -0.25 -12.99
N TRP A 69 21.17 -1.21 -13.91
CA TRP A 69 22.02 -2.39 -13.87
C TRP A 69 23.04 -2.31 -15.00
N GLY A 70 24.31 -2.49 -14.67
CA GLY A 70 25.41 -2.58 -15.63
C GLY A 70 26.52 -3.48 -15.13
N THR A 71 27.39 -3.85 -16.06
CA THR A 71 28.40 -4.89 -15.84
C THR A 71 29.83 -4.39 -15.75
N TRP A 72 30.06 -3.07 -15.72
CA TRP A 72 31.42 -2.52 -15.74
C TRP A 72 32.29 -3.02 -14.57
N PRO A 73 33.56 -3.42 -14.80
CA PRO A 73 34.31 -3.37 -16.06
C PRO A 73 34.19 -4.64 -16.92
N ASN A 74 33.30 -5.58 -16.56
CA ASN A 74 33.20 -6.88 -17.22
C ASN A 74 32.53 -6.76 -18.60
N THR A 75 33.20 -7.35 -19.60
CA THR A 75 32.75 -7.46 -20.98
C THR A 75 32.57 -8.93 -21.38
N GLY A 76 32.05 -9.16 -22.58
CA GLY A 76 31.78 -10.50 -23.11
C GLY A 76 30.30 -10.86 -22.99
N GLU A 77 30.02 -12.15 -22.80
CA GLU A 77 28.66 -12.61 -22.53
C GLU A 77 28.26 -12.30 -21.09
N GLN A 78 27.13 -11.63 -20.92
CA GLN A 78 26.54 -11.28 -19.62
C GLN A 78 25.04 -11.60 -19.65
N TRP A 79 24.43 -11.79 -18.48
CA TRP A 79 23.01 -12.08 -18.41
C TRP A 79 22.32 -11.38 -17.24
N ALA A 80 21.07 -11.03 -17.47
CA ALA A 80 20.10 -10.65 -16.45
C ALA A 80 18.93 -11.65 -16.48
N LEU A 81 18.43 -12.04 -15.32
CA LEU A 81 17.49 -13.14 -15.15
C LEU A 81 16.33 -12.73 -14.26
N LEU A 82 15.11 -12.92 -14.77
CA LEU A 82 13.87 -12.89 -14.01
C LEU A 82 13.50 -14.31 -13.59
N THR A 83 13.30 -14.56 -12.29
CA THR A 83 12.82 -15.85 -11.76
C THR A 83 11.48 -15.69 -11.04
N TRP A 84 10.47 -16.47 -11.43
CA TRP A 84 9.18 -16.55 -10.76
C TRP A 84 9.06 -17.85 -9.96
N SER A 85 8.26 -17.84 -8.89
CA SER A 85 7.94 -19.02 -8.08
C SER A 85 6.98 -19.99 -8.79
N GLN A 86 6.23 -19.50 -9.77
CA GLN A 86 5.28 -20.25 -10.60
C GLN A 86 5.50 -19.89 -12.07
N ALA A 87 5.18 -20.82 -12.99
CA ALA A 87 5.36 -20.60 -14.42
C ALA A 87 4.43 -19.49 -14.92
N GLN A 88 4.98 -18.54 -15.67
CA GLN A 88 4.25 -17.46 -16.33
C GLN A 88 4.07 -17.78 -17.81
N THR A 89 2.92 -17.42 -18.39
CA THR A 89 2.66 -17.52 -19.84
C THR A 89 2.96 -16.18 -20.49
N LEU A 90 4.09 -16.07 -21.18
CA LEU A 90 4.58 -14.84 -21.80
C LEU A 90 4.35 -14.86 -23.30
N THR A 91 4.02 -13.70 -23.88
CA THR A 91 3.78 -13.51 -25.33
C THR A 91 4.64 -12.41 -25.94
N SER A 92 5.18 -11.49 -25.12
CA SER A 92 6.23 -10.58 -25.55
C SER A 92 7.12 -10.17 -24.38
N ALA A 93 8.26 -9.56 -24.68
CA ALA A 93 9.08 -8.88 -23.68
C ALA A 93 9.69 -7.61 -24.28
N GLN A 94 10.02 -6.66 -23.42
CA GLN A 94 10.62 -5.39 -23.80
C GLN A 94 11.86 -5.15 -22.94
N VAL A 95 12.92 -4.62 -23.53
CA VAL A 95 14.17 -4.32 -22.82
C VAL A 95 14.58 -2.89 -23.11
N TYR A 96 14.90 -2.13 -22.07
CA TYR A 96 15.46 -0.78 -22.19
C TYR A 96 16.95 -0.83 -21.83
N PHE A 97 17.83 -0.48 -22.77
CA PHE A 97 19.27 -0.54 -22.56
C PHE A 97 19.79 0.69 -21.80
N PHE A 98 20.72 0.44 -20.87
CA PHE A 98 21.56 1.47 -20.26
C PHE A 98 22.78 1.73 -21.15
N ASP A 99 23.03 2.99 -21.47
CA ASP A 99 24.19 3.46 -22.23
C ASP A 99 24.64 4.81 -21.65
N ASP A 100 25.82 4.83 -21.02
CA ASP A 100 26.41 6.02 -20.40
C ASP A 100 27.32 6.81 -21.35
N ASN A 101 27.34 6.43 -22.63
CA ASN A 101 28.28 6.91 -23.65
C ASN A 101 29.76 6.74 -23.27
N GLY A 102 30.06 5.85 -22.32
CA GLY A 102 31.37 5.59 -21.74
C GLY A 102 31.62 4.10 -21.53
N GLY A 103 31.65 3.67 -20.26
CA GLY A 103 32.03 2.32 -19.86
C GLY A 103 30.95 1.26 -20.11
N VAL A 104 29.69 1.68 -20.16
CA VAL A 104 28.53 0.82 -20.42
C VAL A 104 27.82 1.30 -21.68
N ARG A 105 27.67 0.41 -22.66
CA ARG A 105 27.10 0.72 -23.98
C ARG A 105 26.02 -0.31 -24.34
N VAL A 106 25.17 0.02 -25.30
CA VAL A 106 24.23 -0.95 -25.89
C VAL A 106 24.97 -2.23 -26.36
N PRO A 107 24.36 -3.42 -26.24
CA PRO A 107 25.01 -4.67 -26.60
C PRO A 107 25.24 -4.80 -28.11
N ALA A 108 26.24 -5.58 -28.54
CA ALA A 108 26.39 -5.94 -29.95
C ALA A 108 25.26 -6.85 -30.43
N SER A 109 24.78 -7.73 -29.55
CA SER A 109 23.61 -8.57 -29.78
C SER A 109 23.02 -9.04 -28.45
N TRP A 110 21.76 -9.46 -28.48
CA TRP A 110 21.10 -10.03 -27.31
C TRP A 110 20.02 -11.03 -27.71
N LYS A 111 19.65 -11.89 -26.76
CA LYS A 111 18.60 -12.90 -26.89
C LYS A 111 17.78 -13.00 -25.61
N LEU A 112 16.51 -13.35 -25.77
CA LEU A 112 15.69 -13.86 -24.67
C LEU A 112 15.79 -15.37 -24.64
N GLN A 113 15.92 -15.94 -23.45
CA GLN A 113 15.95 -17.37 -23.25
C GLN A 113 14.96 -17.76 -22.15
N ARG A 114 14.21 -18.84 -22.38
CA ARG A 114 13.31 -19.42 -21.39
C ARG A 114 13.97 -20.60 -20.69
N TRP A 115 13.61 -20.82 -19.42
CA TRP A 115 13.93 -22.08 -18.75
C TRP A 115 12.99 -23.20 -19.22
N THR A 116 13.57 -24.34 -19.58
CA THR A 116 12.85 -25.54 -20.06
C THR A 116 12.57 -26.55 -18.95
N GLY A 117 13.07 -26.31 -17.74
CA GLY A 117 13.10 -27.29 -16.64
C GLY A 117 14.50 -27.83 -16.36
N SER A 118 15.36 -27.89 -17.39
CA SER A 118 16.73 -28.42 -17.29
C SER A 118 17.79 -27.54 -17.96
N ALA A 119 17.42 -26.74 -18.95
CA ALA A 119 18.32 -25.85 -19.67
C ALA A 119 17.64 -24.54 -20.10
N TYR A 120 18.43 -23.54 -20.47
CA TYR A 120 17.94 -22.34 -21.15
C TYR A 120 17.87 -22.58 -22.65
N ALA A 121 16.76 -22.19 -23.28
CA ALA A 121 16.55 -22.26 -24.72
C ALA A 121 16.17 -20.89 -25.28
N ASP A 122 16.75 -20.52 -26.42
CA ASP A 122 16.46 -19.27 -27.12
C ASP A 122 14.99 -19.16 -27.51
N ILE A 123 14.43 -17.96 -27.33
CA ILE A 123 13.11 -17.61 -27.81
C ILE A 123 13.26 -17.05 -29.24
N PRO A 124 12.63 -17.65 -30.26
CA PRO A 124 12.66 -17.10 -31.62
C PRO A 124 12.00 -15.72 -31.68
N GLY A 125 12.63 -14.77 -32.38
CA GLY A 125 12.11 -13.41 -32.53
C GLY A 125 13.13 -12.45 -33.15
N SER A 126 12.68 -11.22 -33.38
CA SER A 126 13.53 -10.09 -33.83
C SER A 126 14.05 -9.32 -32.62
N TYR A 127 15.34 -8.99 -32.62
CA TYR A 127 16.04 -8.41 -31.47
C TYR A 127 16.66 -7.05 -31.83
N PRO A 128 15.90 -5.94 -31.73
CA PRO A 128 16.41 -4.61 -32.03
C PRO A 128 17.38 -4.10 -30.95
N VAL A 129 18.23 -3.13 -31.32
CA VAL A 129 19.20 -2.48 -30.41
C VAL A 129 19.11 -0.96 -30.56
N ALA A 130 17.97 -0.41 -30.20
CA ALA A 130 17.70 1.03 -30.18
C ALA A 130 18.06 1.63 -28.82
N ILE A 131 18.64 2.84 -28.85
CA ILE A 131 18.83 3.69 -27.67
C ILE A 131 17.56 4.54 -27.43
N ASN A 132 17.33 4.96 -26.19
CA ASN A 132 16.20 5.80 -25.77
C ASN A 132 14.81 5.23 -26.10
N ALA A 133 14.69 3.89 -26.13
CA ALA A 133 13.45 3.21 -26.44
C ALA A 133 13.42 1.80 -25.86
N TYR A 134 12.20 1.28 -25.67
CA TYR A 134 11.99 -0.13 -25.42
C TYR A 134 12.23 -0.97 -26.68
N ASN A 135 13.13 -1.94 -26.56
CA ASN A 135 13.41 -2.95 -27.59
C ASN A 135 12.47 -4.12 -27.39
N THR A 136 11.43 -4.21 -28.23
CA THR A 136 10.33 -5.17 -28.08
C THR A 136 10.59 -6.43 -28.89
N VAL A 137 10.35 -7.59 -28.28
CA VAL A 137 10.38 -8.91 -28.90
C VAL A 137 9.02 -9.58 -28.68
N SER A 138 8.30 -9.87 -29.76
CA SER A 138 7.06 -10.64 -29.73
C SER A 138 7.32 -12.08 -30.17
N PHE A 139 6.68 -13.04 -29.51
CA PHE A 139 6.90 -14.47 -29.74
C PHE A 139 5.63 -15.28 -29.50
N SER A 140 5.61 -16.53 -29.98
CA SER A 140 4.55 -17.48 -29.61
C SER A 140 4.58 -17.73 -28.12
N ALA A 141 3.40 -17.92 -27.50
CA ALA A 141 3.28 -18.05 -26.05
C ALA A 141 4.25 -19.09 -25.47
N VAL A 142 5.02 -18.69 -24.46
CA VAL A 142 5.95 -19.56 -23.72
C VAL A 142 5.54 -19.62 -22.26
N SER A 143 5.45 -20.83 -21.70
CA SER A 143 5.29 -21.04 -20.26
C SER A 143 6.65 -21.29 -19.63
N THR A 144 7.06 -20.46 -18.66
CA THR A 144 8.36 -20.61 -18.00
C THR A 144 8.41 -19.99 -16.61
N THR A 145 9.24 -20.54 -15.72
CA THR A 145 9.57 -19.95 -14.42
C THR A 145 10.76 -19.00 -14.48
N ARG A 146 11.49 -18.93 -15.59
CA ARG A 146 12.63 -18.01 -15.73
C ARG A 146 12.78 -17.46 -17.15
N LEU A 147 12.97 -16.16 -17.23
CA LEU A 147 13.27 -15.44 -18.46
C LEU A 147 14.64 -14.78 -18.33
N ARG A 148 15.59 -15.16 -19.18
CA ARG A 148 16.95 -14.63 -19.21
C ARG A 148 17.14 -13.71 -20.40
N VAL A 149 17.62 -12.50 -20.16
CA VAL A 149 18.18 -11.61 -21.18
C VAL A 149 19.67 -11.93 -21.27
N LEU A 150 20.09 -12.56 -22.35
CA LEU A 150 21.50 -12.85 -22.65
C LEU A 150 22.04 -11.74 -23.55
N LEU A 151 23.09 -11.05 -23.11
CA LEU A 151 23.67 -9.91 -23.81
C LEU A 151 25.13 -10.21 -24.16
N GLN A 152 25.53 -9.82 -25.36
CA GLN A 152 26.92 -9.82 -25.78
C GLN A 152 27.42 -8.38 -25.84
N SER A 153 28.48 -8.07 -25.08
CA SER A 153 29.17 -6.78 -25.16
C SER A 153 29.55 -6.40 -26.58
N GLY A 154 29.36 -5.11 -26.90
CA GLY A 154 29.87 -4.47 -28.11
C GLY A 154 31.05 -3.56 -27.79
N GLN A 155 30.81 -2.25 -27.85
CA GLN A 155 31.84 -1.23 -27.61
C GLN A 155 32.26 -1.09 -26.13
N GLY A 156 31.51 -1.68 -25.20
CA GLY A 156 31.78 -1.60 -23.76
C GLY A 156 31.08 -2.71 -22.98
N SER A 157 31.03 -2.54 -21.65
CA SER A 157 30.19 -3.36 -20.77
C SER A 157 28.72 -3.18 -21.13
N VAL A 158 27.84 -4.08 -20.70
CA VAL A 158 26.40 -3.99 -21.02
C VAL A 158 25.60 -3.57 -19.81
N GLY A 159 24.38 -3.07 -20.04
CA GLY A 159 23.47 -2.71 -18.96
C GLY A 159 22.03 -2.58 -19.42
N LEU A 160 21.12 -2.63 -18.45
CA LEU A 160 19.67 -2.52 -18.61
C LEU A 160 19.12 -1.52 -17.61
N LEU A 161 18.10 -0.78 -18.05
CA LEU A 161 17.30 0.10 -17.19
C LEU A 161 15.97 -0.54 -16.81
N GLU A 162 15.37 -1.37 -17.67
CA GLU A 162 14.09 -2.04 -17.38
C GLU A 162 13.90 -3.24 -18.32
N VAL A 163 13.24 -4.29 -17.81
CA VAL A 163 12.78 -5.47 -18.58
C VAL A 163 11.30 -5.67 -18.27
N LYS A 164 10.45 -5.57 -19.30
CA LYS A 164 9.03 -5.94 -19.20
C LYS A 164 8.80 -7.33 -19.77
N ALA A 165 8.10 -8.19 -19.03
CA ALA A 165 7.73 -9.53 -19.46
C ALA A 165 6.20 -9.58 -19.60
N ILE A 166 5.70 -9.52 -20.83
CA ILE A 166 4.27 -9.33 -21.11
C ILE A 166 3.60 -10.68 -21.37
N GLY A 167 2.48 -10.94 -20.70
CA GLY A 167 1.81 -12.24 -20.79
C GLY A 167 0.37 -12.26 -20.30
N GLU A 168 -0.23 -13.44 -20.39
CA GLU A 168 -1.54 -13.73 -19.80
C GLU A 168 -1.34 -14.06 -18.32
N GLY A 169 -1.92 -13.24 -17.45
CA GLY A 169 -1.83 -13.42 -16.00
C GLY A 169 -2.52 -12.28 -15.27
N THR A 170 -2.79 -12.48 -13.98
CA THR A 170 -3.12 -11.37 -13.09
C THR A 170 -1.84 -10.55 -12.91
N PRO A 171 -1.86 -9.20 -13.08
CA PRO A 171 -0.70 -8.40 -12.76
C PRO A 171 -0.21 -8.76 -11.36
N PRO A 172 1.10 -8.92 -11.14
CA PRO A 172 1.59 -9.05 -9.78
C PRO A 172 1.23 -7.80 -9.00
N PRO A 173 1.14 -7.86 -7.65
CA PRO A 173 1.03 -6.65 -6.85
C PRO A 173 2.14 -5.72 -7.30
N GLN A 174 1.78 -4.55 -7.85
CA GLN A 174 2.75 -3.57 -8.30
C GLN A 174 3.78 -3.35 -7.18
N THR A 175 5.04 -3.10 -7.53
CA THR A 175 5.84 -2.15 -6.75
C THR A 175 5.00 -0.87 -6.75
N GLY A 176 4.08 -0.73 -5.80
CA GLY A 176 2.99 0.26 -5.86
C GLY A 176 3.49 1.70 -5.83
N TRP A 177 4.80 1.88 -5.68
CA TRP A 177 5.50 3.13 -5.79
C TRP A 177 5.64 3.59 -7.25
N ASN A 178 4.69 4.41 -7.71
CA ASN A 178 4.77 5.13 -8.97
C ASN A 178 4.05 6.49 -8.83
N PRO A 179 4.58 7.42 -8.01
CA PRO A 179 3.97 8.74 -7.86
C PRO A 179 4.03 9.52 -9.19
N PRO A 180 3.06 10.43 -9.45
CA PRO A 180 3.17 11.41 -10.52
C PRO A 180 4.52 12.12 -10.50
N ALA A 181 5.11 12.36 -11.68
CA ALA A 181 6.47 12.89 -11.79
C ALA A 181 6.68 14.20 -11.01
N ASN A 182 5.67 15.06 -10.94
CA ASN A 182 5.71 16.32 -10.18
C ASN A 182 5.70 16.11 -8.65
N LEU A 183 5.35 14.92 -8.16
CA LEU A 183 5.34 14.59 -6.73
C LEU A 183 6.62 13.88 -6.27
N VAL A 184 7.42 13.31 -7.18
CA VAL A 184 8.66 12.58 -6.84
C VAL A 184 9.61 13.45 -6.00
N THR A 185 9.94 14.65 -6.47
CA THR A 185 10.84 15.57 -5.77
C THR A 185 10.33 15.99 -4.38
N PRO A 186 9.09 16.50 -4.23
CA PRO A 186 8.60 16.89 -2.90
C PRO A 186 8.46 15.72 -1.93
N LEU A 187 8.08 14.51 -2.39
CA LEU A 187 8.04 13.32 -1.52
C LEU A 187 9.43 12.98 -0.98
N ASN A 188 10.46 12.99 -1.84
CA ASN A 188 11.85 12.79 -1.41
C ASN A 188 12.31 13.85 -0.40
N GLN A 189 11.93 15.11 -0.59
CA GLN A 189 12.27 16.18 0.35
C GLN A 189 11.62 15.96 1.72
N VAL A 190 10.34 15.54 1.74
CA VAL A 190 9.66 15.18 3.00
C VAL A 190 10.40 14.03 3.69
N TRP A 191 10.69 12.95 2.98
CA TRP A 191 11.37 11.80 3.59
C TRP A 191 12.74 12.17 4.17
N GLN A 192 13.55 12.93 3.41
CA GLN A 192 14.85 13.43 3.89
C GLN A 192 14.70 14.32 5.13
N HIS A 193 13.67 15.17 5.17
CA HIS A 193 13.38 15.99 6.33
C HIS A 193 13.09 15.11 7.55
N VAL A 194 12.17 14.15 7.44
CA VAL A 194 11.81 13.20 8.50
C VAL A 194 13.06 12.41 8.98
N GLU A 195 13.87 11.87 8.07
CA GLU A 195 15.10 11.16 8.42
C GLU A 195 16.10 12.02 9.20
N SER A 196 16.18 13.31 8.88
CA SER A 196 17.08 14.23 9.58
C SER A 196 16.54 14.67 10.94
N THR A 197 15.21 14.76 11.08
CA THR A 197 14.54 15.26 12.28
C THR A 197 14.43 14.17 13.35
N TYR A 198 14.16 12.92 12.96
CA TYR A 198 13.86 11.83 13.90
C TYR A 198 14.99 10.79 13.99
N PRO A 199 15.82 10.83 15.05
CA PRO A 199 16.99 9.95 15.16
C PRO A 199 16.65 8.46 15.31
N ASN A 200 15.40 8.13 15.70
CA ASN A 200 14.91 6.76 15.86
C ASN A 200 13.75 6.41 14.90
N LEU A 201 13.67 7.07 13.75
CA LEU A 201 12.63 6.82 12.73
C LEU A 201 12.44 5.32 12.44
N TYR A 202 13.55 4.62 12.20
CA TYR A 202 13.51 3.20 11.85
C TYR A 202 13.37 2.28 13.08
N GLY A 203 13.80 2.70 14.26
CA GLY A 203 13.71 1.86 15.46
C GLY A 203 12.41 2.03 16.24
N PHE A 204 11.62 3.07 15.98
CA PHE A 204 10.30 3.25 16.57
C PHE A 204 9.32 2.17 16.06
N ARG A 205 8.55 1.56 16.97
CA ARG A 205 7.71 0.37 16.73
C ARG A 205 6.24 0.54 17.15
N ASN A 206 5.79 1.78 17.24
CA ASN A 206 4.42 2.07 17.63
C ASN A 206 3.65 2.95 16.64
N TYR A 207 4.14 3.11 15.41
CA TYR A 207 3.36 3.80 14.37
C TYR A 207 2.01 3.07 14.16
N GLY A 208 1.01 3.77 13.62
CA GLY A 208 -0.25 3.18 13.20
C GLY A 208 -0.05 1.98 12.25
N TRP A 209 1.02 1.99 11.45
CA TRP A 209 1.48 0.85 10.67
C TRP A 209 1.76 -0.38 11.54
N ASP A 210 2.56 -0.22 12.60
CA ASP A 210 2.91 -1.30 13.54
C ASP A 210 1.69 -1.83 14.30
N GLN A 211 0.74 -0.94 14.61
CA GLN A 211 -0.49 -1.30 15.32
C GLN A 211 -1.43 -2.12 14.43
N VAL A 212 -1.70 -1.64 13.20
CA VAL A 212 -2.52 -2.38 12.23
C VAL A 212 -1.90 -3.74 11.87
N MET A 213 -0.57 -3.79 11.70
CA MET A 213 0.13 -5.04 11.40
C MET A 213 0.09 -6.02 12.58
N ALA A 214 0.32 -5.56 13.81
CA ALA A 214 0.21 -6.40 15.00
C ALA A 214 -1.20 -6.99 15.19
N ASN A 215 -2.22 -6.22 14.80
CA ASN A 215 -3.62 -6.61 14.91
C ASN A 215 -4.20 -7.27 13.67
N LYS A 216 -3.32 -7.71 12.76
CA LYS A 216 -3.67 -8.48 11.57
C LYS A 216 -4.74 -7.78 10.71
N GLY A 217 -4.56 -6.47 10.52
CA GLY A 217 -5.43 -5.67 9.68
C GLY A 217 -6.65 -5.11 10.39
N SER A 218 -6.55 -4.81 11.69
CA SER A 218 -7.61 -4.13 12.44
C SER A 218 -7.04 -3.11 13.41
N ILE A 219 -7.87 -2.22 13.93
CA ILE A 219 -7.46 -1.25 14.96
C ILE A 219 -8.57 -1.06 16.00
N ASN A 220 -8.18 -1.00 17.26
CA ASN A 220 -9.05 -0.82 18.41
C ASN A 220 -8.82 0.57 19.01
N TYR A 221 -9.91 1.25 19.32
CA TYR A 221 -9.92 2.58 19.91
C TYR A 221 -10.59 2.56 21.28
N CYS A 222 -10.11 3.40 22.17
CA CYS A 222 -10.82 3.76 23.39
C CYS A 222 -11.16 5.24 23.40
N VAL A 223 -12.43 5.58 23.66
CA VAL A 223 -12.88 6.97 23.71
C VAL A 223 -12.65 7.54 25.10
N ARG A 224 -11.99 8.69 25.20
CA ARG A 224 -11.83 9.47 26.42
C ARG A 224 -12.78 10.67 26.34
N TRP A 225 -13.92 10.56 27.01
CA TRP A 225 -14.97 11.59 27.01
C TRP A 225 -14.67 12.65 28.07
N ASP A 226 -13.77 13.56 27.73
CA ASP A 226 -13.24 14.60 28.62
C ASP A 226 -14.08 15.89 28.54
N THR A 227 -15.35 15.75 28.89
CA THR A 227 -16.33 16.83 28.97
C THR A 227 -17.22 16.61 30.18
N SER A 228 -18.00 17.61 30.60
CA SER A 228 -19.07 17.45 31.60
C SER A 228 -20.41 17.06 30.97
N ALA A 229 -20.52 17.14 29.65
CA ALA A 229 -21.74 16.78 28.93
C ALA A 229 -22.07 15.28 29.07
N THR A 230 -23.36 14.97 28.96
CA THR A 230 -23.82 13.59 28.83
C THR A 230 -23.77 13.14 27.36
N VAL A 231 -23.67 11.83 27.14
CA VAL A 231 -23.63 11.20 25.81
C VAL A 231 -24.60 10.03 25.76
N THR A 232 -25.46 10.03 24.75
CA THR A 232 -26.46 8.98 24.49
C THR A 232 -25.85 7.76 23.80
N ALA A 233 -26.53 6.60 23.86
CA ALA A 233 -26.16 5.43 23.05
C ALA A 233 -26.10 5.77 21.54
N ALA A 234 -27.05 6.56 21.04
CA ALA A 234 -27.07 6.99 19.64
C ALA A 234 -25.85 7.84 19.28
N GLN A 235 -25.45 8.77 20.15
CA GLN A 235 -24.24 9.57 19.95
C GLN A 235 -22.96 8.72 20.05
N ARG A 236 -22.89 7.76 20.99
CA ARG A 236 -21.80 6.78 21.07
C ARG A 236 -21.62 6.06 19.74
N ASP A 237 -22.72 5.55 19.18
CA ASP A 237 -22.71 4.81 17.92
C ASP A 237 -22.34 5.72 16.73
N GLN A 238 -22.81 6.97 16.72
CA GLN A 238 -22.43 7.98 15.72
C GLN A 238 -20.94 8.37 15.81
N ILE A 239 -20.37 8.46 17.01
CA ILE A 239 -18.95 8.71 17.23
C ILE A 239 -18.13 7.55 16.66
N HIS A 240 -18.49 6.30 16.98
CA HIS A 240 -17.83 5.13 16.39
C HIS A 240 -17.94 5.15 14.87
N ALA A 241 -19.15 5.31 14.31
CA ALA A 241 -19.34 5.35 12.87
C ALA A 241 -18.52 6.45 12.18
N THR A 242 -18.44 7.64 12.78
CA THR A 242 -17.66 8.76 12.25
C THR A 242 -16.18 8.45 12.26
N LEU A 243 -15.66 7.99 13.41
CA LEU A 243 -14.26 7.59 13.56
C LEU A 243 -13.88 6.51 12.54
N THR A 244 -14.72 5.48 12.37
CA THR A 244 -14.53 4.45 11.35
C THR A 244 -14.49 5.02 9.94
N ARG A 245 -15.41 5.92 9.57
CA ARG A 245 -15.41 6.54 8.23
C ARG A 245 -14.14 7.35 7.97
N GLN A 246 -13.68 8.14 8.94
CA GLN A 246 -12.50 8.98 8.77
C GLN A 246 -11.22 8.14 8.70
N PHE A 247 -11.06 7.14 9.57
CA PHE A 247 -9.90 6.24 9.54
C PHE A 247 -9.86 5.42 8.24
N LYS A 248 -11.03 4.97 7.75
CA LYS A 248 -11.14 4.24 6.48
C LYS A 248 -10.59 5.04 5.30
N LYS A 249 -10.73 6.37 5.28
CA LYS A 249 -10.20 7.20 4.19
C LYS A 249 -8.69 7.06 4.04
N TRP A 250 -7.93 6.97 5.13
CA TRP A 250 -6.49 6.70 5.08
C TRP A 250 -6.19 5.27 4.62
N MET A 251 -6.89 4.28 5.17
CA MET A 251 -6.65 2.86 4.87
C MET A 251 -6.99 2.50 3.41
N ASP A 252 -8.02 3.12 2.84
CA ASP A 252 -8.43 2.89 1.45
C ASP A 252 -7.35 3.33 0.45
N LEU A 253 -6.49 4.29 0.80
CA LEU A 253 -5.36 4.72 -0.05
C LEU A 253 -4.34 3.61 -0.28
N MET A 254 -4.31 2.62 0.61
CA MET A 254 -3.33 1.53 0.63
C MET A 254 -3.84 0.26 -0.03
N VAL A 255 -5.14 0.13 -0.30
CA VAL A 255 -5.70 -1.10 -0.90
C VAL A 255 -5.05 -1.35 -2.26
N GLY A 256 -4.39 -2.49 -2.40
CA GLY A 256 -3.66 -2.89 -3.61
C GLY A 256 -2.31 -2.21 -3.83
N HIS A 257 -1.85 -1.38 -2.88
CA HIS A 257 -0.62 -0.61 -3.03
C HIS A 257 0.60 -1.31 -2.40
N ASN A 258 1.64 -1.56 -3.20
CA ASN A 258 3.02 -1.83 -2.73
C ASN A 258 3.14 -2.92 -1.64
N GLY A 259 2.47 -4.06 -1.86
CA GLY A 259 2.49 -5.18 -0.93
C GLY A 259 1.64 -4.99 0.34
N TRP A 260 0.82 -3.95 0.43
CA TRP A 260 -0.13 -3.78 1.52
C TRP A 260 -1.09 -4.98 1.59
N PRO A 261 -1.19 -5.70 2.73
CA PRO A 261 -1.84 -7.01 2.77
C PRO A 261 -3.36 -6.96 3.04
N TYR A 262 -3.93 -5.79 3.34
CA TYR A 262 -5.32 -5.67 3.80
C TYR A 262 -6.20 -4.93 2.79
N SER A 263 -7.28 -5.59 2.35
CA SER A 263 -8.33 -4.95 1.54
C SER A 263 -9.34 -4.15 2.37
N ASN A 264 -9.31 -4.32 3.70
CA ASN A 264 -10.14 -3.60 4.65
C ASN A 264 -9.44 -3.61 6.02
N VAL A 265 -9.51 -2.49 6.74
CA VAL A 265 -8.99 -2.37 8.11
C VAL A 265 -10.12 -1.88 9.01
N PRO A 266 -10.89 -2.78 9.64
CA PRO A 266 -11.96 -2.39 10.54
C PRO A 266 -11.41 -1.67 11.78
N LEU A 267 -12.07 -0.56 12.12
CA LEU A 267 -11.90 0.17 13.37
C LEU A 267 -13.02 -0.20 14.34
N LYS A 268 -12.67 -0.54 15.58
CA LYS A 268 -13.62 -0.81 16.66
C LYS A 268 -13.38 0.13 17.83
N VAL A 269 -14.44 0.70 18.38
CA VAL A 269 -14.36 1.30 19.73
C VAL A 269 -14.62 0.19 20.74
N VAL A 270 -13.61 -0.11 21.57
CA VAL A 270 -13.65 -1.22 22.54
C VAL A 270 -13.83 -0.74 23.98
N GLY A 271 -13.65 0.56 24.24
CA GLY A 271 -13.83 1.11 25.57
C GLY A 271 -14.17 2.60 25.58
N TRP A 272 -14.70 3.05 26.72
CA TRP A 272 -15.02 4.44 27.03
C TRP A 272 -14.56 4.81 28.42
N ALA A 273 -13.85 5.93 28.54
CA ALA A 273 -13.46 6.53 29.81
C ALA A 273 -14.25 7.82 30.07
N VAL A 274 -14.78 7.95 31.28
CA VAL A 274 -15.54 9.12 31.78
C VAL A 274 -15.12 9.49 33.19
N ARG A 275 -15.42 10.73 33.60
CA ARG A 275 -15.25 11.14 35.01
C ARG A 275 -16.35 10.55 35.88
N ASP A 276 -17.58 10.60 35.39
CA ASP A 276 -18.77 10.11 36.09
C ASP A 276 -19.57 9.17 35.18
N ARG A 277 -20.00 8.03 35.74
CA ARG A 277 -20.81 7.04 35.03
C ARG A 277 -22.15 7.63 34.56
N ALA A 278 -22.68 8.62 35.28
CA ALA A 278 -23.92 9.32 34.93
C ALA A 278 -23.83 10.08 33.60
N GLN A 279 -22.62 10.32 33.08
CA GLN A 279 -22.44 10.93 31.77
C GLN A 279 -22.88 10.02 30.63
N LEU A 280 -22.84 8.70 30.82
CA LEU A 280 -23.17 7.73 29.78
C LEU A 280 -24.63 7.30 29.91
N GLN A 281 -25.48 7.73 28.98
CA GLN A 281 -26.92 7.43 28.97
C GLN A 281 -27.22 6.07 28.30
N TRP A 282 -26.40 5.07 28.61
CA TRP A 282 -26.62 3.66 28.28
C TRP A 282 -26.09 2.79 29.41
N SER A 283 -26.51 1.52 29.45
CA SER A 283 -26.10 0.53 30.47
C SER A 283 -25.73 -0.83 29.90
N ASP A 284 -25.71 -0.98 28.57
CA ASP A 284 -25.23 -2.20 27.92
C ASP A 284 -23.73 -2.44 28.16
N ASN A 285 -23.27 -3.66 27.84
CA ASN A 285 -21.89 -4.12 27.95
C ASN A 285 -21.21 -4.22 26.58
N SER A 286 -21.60 -3.38 25.61
CA SER A 286 -21.03 -3.40 24.26
C SER A 286 -19.55 -3.02 24.21
N VAL A 287 -19.06 -2.28 25.22
CA VAL A 287 -17.69 -1.78 25.36
C VAL A 287 -17.30 -1.74 26.84
N ASP A 288 -16.00 -1.77 27.11
CA ASP A 288 -15.49 -1.59 28.47
C ASP A 288 -15.69 -0.15 28.96
N ILE A 289 -16.11 0.02 30.22
CA ILE A 289 -16.34 1.34 30.81
C ILE A 289 -15.34 1.60 31.94
N TYR A 290 -14.59 2.69 31.81
CA TYR A 290 -13.63 3.16 32.81
C TYR A 290 -14.16 4.44 33.44
N VAL A 291 -14.41 4.42 34.75
CA VAL A 291 -15.00 5.56 35.47
C VAL A 291 -13.99 6.12 36.45
N ASN A 292 -13.81 7.44 36.43
CA ASN A 292 -12.96 8.18 37.36
C ASN A 292 -11.48 7.72 37.40
N ASN A 293 -11.02 7.02 36.37
CA ASN A 293 -9.60 6.82 36.14
C ASN A 293 -9.08 8.06 35.39
N ILE A 294 -8.24 8.88 36.03
CA ILE A 294 -7.81 10.18 35.50
C ILE A 294 -6.29 10.20 35.30
N ARG A 295 -5.85 10.65 34.12
CA ARG A 295 -4.45 10.93 33.74
C ARG A 295 -4.38 12.17 32.86
N GLU A 296 -3.31 12.96 32.97
CA GLU A 296 -3.17 14.26 32.29
C GLU A 296 -4.40 15.18 32.47
N ASN A 297 -5.06 15.08 33.62
CA ASN A 297 -6.34 15.73 33.90
C ASN A 297 -7.45 15.39 32.87
N ALA A 298 -7.55 14.15 32.40
CA ALA A 298 -8.62 13.65 31.54
C ALA A 298 -8.98 12.19 31.89
N PRO A 299 -10.23 11.73 31.65
CA PRO A 299 -10.61 10.32 31.78
C PRO A 299 -9.71 9.41 30.97
N GLN A 300 -9.23 8.31 31.54
CA GLN A 300 -8.21 7.42 31.00
C GLN A 300 -8.75 5.98 30.93
N CYS A 301 -8.65 5.37 29.76
CA CYS A 301 -8.88 3.93 29.60
C CYS A 301 -7.77 3.13 30.29
N ALA A 302 -7.96 1.86 30.63
CA ALA A 302 -6.95 1.11 31.38
C ALA A 302 -5.57 1.12 30.70
N GLU A 303 -4.59 1.81 31.29
CA GLU A 303 -3.21 1.90 30.77
C GLU A 303 -2.60 0.52 30.49
N PRO A 304 -2.80 -0.52 31.33
CA PRO A 304 -2.33 -1.88 31.04
C PRO A 304 -2.89 -2.52 29.76
N CYS A 305 -3.98 -1.99 29.21
CA CYS A 305 -4.60 -2.42 27.96
C CYS A 305 -4.22 -1.54 26.76
N GLY A 306 -3.59 -0.38 26.98
CA GLY A 306 -3.24 0.54 25.91
C GLY A 306 -1.93 0.16 25.21
N ARG A 307 -1.94 0.15 23.88
CA ARG A 307 -0.75 -0.13 23.05
C ARG A 307 0.37 0.87 23.27
N PHE A 308 0.07 2.14 23.50
CA PHE A 308 1.05 3.16 23.88
C PHE A 308 1.92 2.75 25.09
N PHE A 309 1.31 2.09 26.08
CA PHE A 309 1.98 1.61 27.29
C PHE A 309 2.60 0.20 27.13
N ASN A 310 2.23 -0.52 26.07
CA ASN A 310 2.60 -1.92 25.81
C ASN A 310 3.08 -2.09 24.36
N GLN A 311 4.12 -1.35 23.96
CA GLN A 311 4.57 -1.28 22.56
C GLN A 311 5.13 -2.60 22.00
N SER A 312 5.39 -3.60 22.87
CA SER A 312 5.73 -4.96 22.44
C SER A 312 4.54 -5.72 21.81
N GLY A 313 3.32 -5.19 21.95
CA GLY A 313 2.09 -5.86 21.54
C GLY A 313 1.61 -6.95 22.51
N ASN A 314 2.27 -7.10 23.67
CA ASN A 314 1.86 -8.01 24.72
C ASN A 314 1.18 -7.25 25.86
N TYR A 315 0.06 -7.77 26.36
CA TYR A 315 -0.78 -7.09 27.37
C TYR A 315 -0.94 -7.95 28.64
N PRO A 316 0.16 -8.27 29.35
CA PRO A 316 0.13 -9.22 30.46
C PRO A 316 -0.72 -8.77 31.65
N ASN A 317 -0.92 -7.45 31.78
CA ASN A 317 -1.62 -6.84 32.91
C ASN A 317 -2.97 -6.23 32.50
N CYS A 318 -3.43 -6.41 31.26
CA CYS A 318 -4.71 -5.88 30.81
C CYS A 318 -5.86 -6.63 31.49
N PRO A 319 -6.75 -5.94 32.25
CA PRO A 319 -7.96 -6.57 32.77
C PRO A 319 -8.81 -7.13 31.62
N GLY A 320 -9.28 -8.38 31.74
CA GLY A 320 -9.95 -9.09 30.65
C GLY A 320 -9.00 -9.73 29.63
N GLY A 321 -7.69 -9.51 29.76
CA GLY A 321 -6.66 -10.06 28.89
C GLY A 321 -6.50 -9.30 27.56
N ALA A 322 -5.60 -9.79 26.72
CA ALA A 322 -5.21 -9.11 25.48
C ALA A 322 -6.37 -8.82 24.52
N SER A 323 -7.49 -9.53 24.57
CA SER A 323 -8.68 -9.25 23.73
C SER A 323 -9.38 -7.93 24.06
N HIS A 324 -9.10 -7.34 25.23
CA HIS A 324 -9.66 -6.06 25.68
C HIS A 324 -8.69 -4.88 25.42
N HIS A 325 -7.59 -5.11 24.71
CA HIS A 325 -6.63 -4.03 24.42
C HIS A 325 -7.20 -2.98 23.47
N TYR A 326 -6.67 -1.76 23.56
CA TYR A 326 -6.89 -0.71 22.57
C TYR A 326 -5.54 -0.20 22.05
N ASP A 327 -5.54 0.24 20.79
CA ASP A 327 -4.35 0.75 20.12
C ASP A 327 -4.24 2.26 20.25
N MET A 328 -5.38 2.93 20.02
CA MET A 328 -5.48 4.37 19.96
C MET A 328 -6.50 4.90 20.97
N SER A 329 -6.29 6.12 21.44
CA SER A 329 -7.26 6.87 22.24
C SER A 329 -7.87 7.99 21.40
N LEU A 330 -9.21 8.11 21.37
CA LEU A 330 -9.88 9.30 20.87
C LEU A 330 -10.29 10.16 22.07
N TRP A 331 -9.60 11.27 22.27
CA TRP A 331 -9.92 12.23 23.33
C TRP A 331 -10.85 13.30 22.77
N LEU A 332 -12.03 13.38 23.35
CA LEU A 332 -13.02 14.41 23.05
C LEU A 332 -13.04 15.37 24.23
N THR A 333 -12.22 16.42 24.13
CA THR A 333 -11.98 17.37 25.23
C THR A 333 -12.85 18.62 25.06
N ALA A 334 -13.62 18.97 26.09
CA ALA A 334 -14.41 20.20 26.11
C ALA A 334 -13.52 21.45 26.03
N GLY A 335 -13.89 22.39 25.14
CA GLY A 335 -13.19 23.66 24.98
C GLY A 335 -11.77 23.56 24.39
N PHE A 336 -11.33 22.38 23.94
CA PHE A 336 -10.03 22.25 23.27
C PHE A 336 -10.08 22.80 21.85
N GLY A 337 -9.27 23.82 21.58
CA GLY A 337 -9.10 24.40 20.25
C GLY A 337 -8.00 23.69 19.47
N GLY A 338 -8.28 23.32 18.22
CA GLY A 338 -7.33 22.60 17.36
C GLY A 338 -7.36 21.08 17.56
N GLY A 339 -6.24 20.43 17.25
CA GLY A 339 -6.04 19.00 17.38
C GLY A 339 -4.63 18.66 17.85
N ALA A 340 -4.45 17.44 18.35
CA ALA A 340 -3.16 16.82 18.57
C ALA A 340 -3.25 15.32 18.29
N GLY A 341 -2.23 14.77 17.65
CA GLY A 341 -2.22 13.40 17.16
C GLY A 341 -0.87 12.74 17.31
N GLY A 342 -0.87 11.41 17.31
CA GLY A 342 0.37 10.62 17.38
C GLY A 342 0.09 9.13 17.48
N ASP A 343 1.11 8.38 17.91
CA ASP A 343 1.07 6.93 18.09
C ASP A 343 0.10 6.46 19.20
N TRP A 344 -0.36 7.38 20.05
CA TRP A 344 -1.32 7.13 21.12
C TRP A 344 -2.77 7.43 20.72
N GLY A 345 -3.02 8.03 19.55
CA GLY A 345 -4.34 8.38 19.05
C GLY A 345 -4.49 9.87 18.71
N GLN A 346 -5.69 10.41 18.94
CA GLN A 346 -6.06 11.78 18.59
C GLN A 346 -6.76 12.47 19.77
N ARG A 347 -6.51 13.77 19.93
CA ARG A 347 -7.25 14.67 20.82
C ARG A 347 -7.78 15.83 20.04
N ILE A 348 -9.10 16.03 20.08
CA ILE A 348 -9.76 17.17 19.45
C ILE A 348 -10.89 17.72 20.33
N GLY A 349 -11.34 18.93 20.02
CA GLY A 349 -12.46 19.56 20.71
C GLY A 349 -13.74 18.72 20.61
N SER A 350 -14.38 18.43 21.75
CA SER A 350 -15.60 17.63 21.79
C SER A 350 -16.73 18.28 20.98
N GLU A 351 -16.87 19.59 21.08
CA GLU A 351 -17.86 20.41 20.40
C GLU A 351 -17.62 20.40 18.87
N TYR A 352 -16.36 20.45 18.46
CA TYR A 352 -15.96 20.34 17.07
C TYR A 352 -16.28 18.94 16.51
N TYR A 353 -15.89 17.87 17.21
CA TYR A 353 -16.18 16.51 16.77
C TYR A 353 -17.69 16.29 16.63
N MET A 354 -18.46 16.66 17.67
CA MET A 354 -19.90 16.43 17.72
C MET A 354 -20.67 17.23 16.67
N SER A 355 -20.22 18.44 16.34
CA SER A 355 -20.82 19.23 15.25
C SER A 355 -20.49 18.70 13.84
N ASN A 356 -19.49 17.83 13.72
CA ASN A 356 -19.01 17.26 12.45
C ASN A 356 -19.32 15.76 12.27
N LEU A 357 -20.16 15.15 13.12
CA LEU A 357 -20.49 13.72 13.05
C LEU A 357 -20.99 13.23 11.69
N ASN A 358 -21.58 14.10 10.88
CA ASN A 358 -22.14 13.74 9.58
C ASN A 358 -21.39 14.36 8.40
N THR A 359 -20.30 15.09 8.63
CA THR A 359 -19.51 15.63 7.53
C THR A 359 -18.72 14.52 6.85
N ASP A 360 -18.47 14.68 5.56
CA ASP A 360 -17.66 13.72 4.82
C ASP A 360 -16.22 13.75 5.32
N ASN A 361 -15.65 14.94 5.52
CA ASN A 361 -14.29 15.13 6.01
C ASN A 361 -14.31 15.89 7.35
N VAL A 362 -13.96 15.20 8.43
CA VAL A 362 -13.70 15.83 9.73
C VAL A 362 -12.25 16.32 9.72
N HIS A 363 -12.03 17.48 9.10
CA HIS A 363 -10.71 18.02 8.76
C HIS A 363 -9.65 17.84 9.87
N ILE A 364 -9.89 18.34 11.09
CA ILE A 364 -8.90 18.24 12.17
C ILE A 364 -8.60 16.77 12.50
N LEU A 365 -9.63 15.92 12.58
CA LEU A 365 -9.44 14.50 12.86
C LEU A 365 -8.60 13.80 11.79
N LEU A 366 -8.85 14.09 10.51
CA LEU A 366 -8.08 13.50 9.41
C LEU A 366 -6.61 13.90 9.47
N HIS A 367 -6.33 15.17 9.81
CA HIS A 367 -4.97 15.68 10.02
C HIS A 367 -4.30 14.94 11.19
N GLU A 368 -4.94 14.88 12.37
CA GLU A 368 -4.38 14.20 13.55
C GLU A 368 -4.18 12.70 13.34
N MET A 369 -5.00 12.05 12.51
CA MET A 369 -4.80 10.66 12.11
C MET A 369 -3.52 10.48 11.28
N GLY A 370 -3.11 11.47 10.49
CA GLY A 370 -1.87 11.42 9.72
C GLY A 370 -0.64 11.23 10.63
N HIS A 371 -0.59 11.96 11.75
CA HIS A 371 0.50 11.85 12.73
C HIS A 371 0.61 10.45 13.35
N SER A 372 -0.50 9.73 13.50
CA SER A 372 -0.45 8.34 13.96
C SER A 372 0.39 7.46 13.05
N PHE A 373 0.48 7.77 11.76
CA PHE A 373 1.26 7.04 10.77
C PHE A 373 2.62 7.69 10.49
N GLY A 374 3.02 8.66 11.30
CA GLY A 374 4.31 9.33 11.24
C GLY A 374 4.36 10.55 10.31
N LEU A 375 3.25 10.96 9.70
CA LEU A 375 3.25 12.15 8.85
C LEU A 375 3.54 13.39 9.70
N ASP A 376 4.47 14.23 9.25
CA ASP A 376 4.86 15.46 9.97
C ASP A 376 3.85 16.59 9.82
N ASP A 377 3.96 17.53 10.75
CA ASP A 377 3.34 18.84 10.66
C ASP A 377 4.21 19.80 9.83
N PHE A 378 3.59 20.65 9.02
CA PHE A 378 4.31 21.57 8.12
C PHE A 378 4.03 23.04 8.45
N TYR A 379 4.62 23.54 9.54
CA TYR A 379 4.51 24.94 9.96
C TYR A 379 5.67 25.82 9.43
N ASP A 380 6.91 25.38 9.67
CA ASP A 380 8.10 26.20 9.46
C ASP A 380 8.80 25.93 8.12
N TRP A 381 8.43 24.84 7.46
CA TRP A 381 9.00 24.42 6.18
C TRP A 381 7.97 23.66 5.36
N THR A 382 8.07 23.74 4.03
CA THR A 382 7.26 22.97 3.09
C THR A 382 8.08 22.48 1.90
N PRO A 383 7.79 21.28 1.38
CA PRO A 383 8.45 20.78 0.17
C PRO A 383 8.13 21.64 -1.05
N SER A 384 9.04 21.65 -2.02
CA SER A 384 8.94 22.48 -3.23
C SER A 384 7.94 21.91 -4.24
N GLY A 385 7.25 22.77 -4.98
CA GLY A 385 6.41 22.35 -6.11
C GLY A 385 5.04 21.77 -5.75
N VAL A 386 4.71 21.70 -4.46
CA VAL A 386 3.38 21.30 -3.94
C VAL A 386 2.86 22.37 -2.99
N GLY A 387 1.55 22.60 -3.03
CA GLY A 387 0.88 23.53 -2.13
C GLY A 387 -0.52 23.04 -1.80
N GLY A 388 -1.02 23.39 -0.61
CA GLY A 388 -2.37 23.04 -0.16
C GLY A 388 -2.56 21.54 0.04
N PHE A 389 -2.13 21.01 1.19
CA PHE A 389 -2.28 19.60 1.56
C PHE A 389 -2.62 19.48 3.05
N LEU A 390 -3.27 18.39 3.43
CA LEU A 390 -3.90 18.23 4.74
C LEU A 390 -2.89 18.37 5.89
N MET A 391 -1.70 17.77 5.75
CA MET A 391 -0.66 17.82 6.79
C MET A 391 0.00 19.20 6.93
N LYS A 392 -0.25 20.12 5.98
CA LYS A 392 -0.01 21.55 6.20
C LYS A 392 -1.28 22.16 6.76
N ALA A 393 -1.35 22.20 8.10
CA ALA A 393 -2.54 22.58 8.85
C ALA A 393 -3.25 23.83 8.28
N GLY A 394 -4.56 23.71 8.06
CA GLY A 394 -5.38 24.79 7.51
C GLY A 394 -5.28 25.03 6.00
N SER A 395 -4.38 24.34 5.29
CA SER A 395 -4.20 24.57 3.84
C SER A 395 -5.07 23.68 2.95
N ALA A 396 -5.62 22.58 3.49
CA ALA A 396 -6.62 21.74 2.84
C ALA A 396 -7.61 21.16 3.88
N ALA A 397 -8.86 20.94 3.49
CA ALA A 397 -9.91 20.42 4.38
C ALA A 397 -10.12 18.89 4.28
N GLN A 398 -9.35 18.22 3.42
CA GLN A 398 -9.46 16.79 3.13
C GLN A 398 -8.09 16.24 2.70
N ILE A 399 -7.93 14.91 2.75
CA ILE A 399 -6.74 14.22 2.24
C ILE A 399 -6.59 14.55 0.74
N THR A 400 -5.45 15.13 0.36
CA THR A 400 -5.12 15.47 -1.02
C THR A 400 -4.32 14.36 -1.69
N GLU A 401 -4.05 14.52 -3.00
CA GLU A 401 -3.18 13.58 -3.73
C GLU A 401 -1.75 13.56 -3.13
N PHE A 402 -1.23 14.70 -2.70
CA PHE A 402 0.09 14.75 -2.08
C PHE A 402 0.12 14.02 -0.74
N ASP A 403 -0.90 14.22 0.11
CA ASP A 403 -1.03 13.48 1.38
C ASP A 403 -1.10 11.97 1.15
N ALA A 404 -1.87 11.54 0.13
CA ALA A 404 -2.01 10.13 -0.20
C ALA A 404 -0.69 9.50 -0.66
N TRP A 405 0.10 10.21 -1.47
CA TRP A 405 1.42 9.72 -1.88
C TRP A 405 2.45 9.79 -0.76
N MET A 406 2.38 10.77 0.13
CA MET A 406 3.22 10.86 1.32
C MET A 406 2.95 9.69 2.28
N PHE A 407 1.68 9.31 2.46
CA PHE A 407 1.26 8.15 3.22
C PHE A 407 1.79 6.83 2.64
N ARG A 408 1.67 6.69 1.32
CA ARG A 408 2.22 5.55 0.55
C ARG A 408 3.75 5.49 0.61
N ASP A 409 4.42 6.64 0.66
CA ASP A 409 5.87 6.74 0.74
C ASP A 409 6.40 6.23 2.08
N TRP A 410 5.75 6.62 3.18
CA TRP A 410 6.02 6.07 4.51
C TRP A 410 5.93 4.54 4.51
N TRP A 411 4.86 3.98 3.92
CA TRP A 411 4.75 2.54 3.78
C TRP A 411 5.91 1.94 2.96
N ARG A 412 6.28 2.54 1.83
CA ARG A 412 7.42 2.06 1.00
C ARG A 412 8.70 1.92 1.81
N HIS A 413 8.99 2.88 2.70
CA HIS A 413 10.19 2.88 3.53
C HIS A 413 10.14 1.90 4.70
N LEU A 414 8.95 1.65 5.26
CA LEU A 414 8.81 0.82 6.45
C LEU A 414 8.44 -0.64 6.14
N ARG A 415 7.77 -0.94 5.02
CA ARG A 415 7.10 -2.23 4.76
C ARG A 415 7.96 -3.47 4.95
N SER A 416 9.24 -3.39 4.59
CA SER A 416 10.19 -4.51 4.68
C SER A 416 10.33 -5.04 6.10
N ARG A 417 10.09 -4.20 7.12
CA ARG A 417 10.12 -4.59 8.54
C ARG A 417 9.00 -5.56 8.93
N TYR A 418 7.96 -5.67 8.11
CA TYR A 418 6.82 -6.56 8.33
C TYR A 418 6.88 -7.83 7.46
N GLY A 419 7.98 -8.04 6.73
CA GLY A 419 8.16 -9.19 5.84
C GLY A 419 7.30 -9.14 4.58
N VAL A 420 6.91 -7.93 4.12
CA VAL A 420 6.09 -7.68 2.93
C VAL A 420 6.70 -6.62 2.00
#